data_AF-A0AA45U1C9-F1
#
_entry.id   AF-A0AA45U1C9-F1
#
_cell.length_a   1.000
_cell.length_b   1.000
_cell.length_c   1.000
_cell.angle_alpha   90.00
_cell.angle_beta   90.00
_cell.angle_gamma   90.00
#
_symmetry.space_group_name_H-M   'P 1'
#
loop_
_entity.id
_entity.type
_entity.pdbx_description
1 polymer ?
#
loop_
_entity_poly.entity_id
_entity_poly.type
_entity_poly.pdbx_seq_one_letter_code
_entity_poly.pdbx_strand_id
1 'polypeptide(L)'
;MAGIAGSPGSARSTVEGFGVDIHLVADARVKNRTVSLTPREARLMPTESSLVTRWVGNIGSGTGYQSPPGVPVEGSVTLKDATAYAAQGHLVYCYADGGGLTCTFDVLKDGEE
;
A
#
# COMPACT_ATOMS: atom_id res chain seq x y z
N MET A 1 -43.62 23.79 -0.25
CA MET A 1 -43.18 22.53 0.40
C MET A 1 -41.90 22.07 -0.26
N ALA A 2 -41.03 21.41 0.53
CA ALA A 2 -39.68 20.89 0.24
C ALA A 2 -39.48 20.32 -1.19
N GLY A 3 -38.29 20.28 -1.80
CA GLY A 3 -36.93 20.37 -1.28
C GLY A 3 -36.09 19.29 -1.99
N ILE A 4 -35.06 19.74 -2.73
CA ILE A 4 -33.85 19.04 -3.19
C ILE A 4 -33.94 17.69 -3.92
N ALA A 5 -33.81 17.74 -5.25
CA ALA A 5 -33.23 16.62 -6.01
C ALA A 5 -31.71 16.62 -5.77
N GLY A 6 -31.27 15.88 -4.75
CA GLY A 6 -29.85 15.58 -4.56
C GLY A 6 -29.39 14.63 -5.67
N SER A 7 -28.65 15.14 -6.65
CA SER A 7 -27.86 14.31 -7.55
C SER A 7 -26.96 13.39 -6.71
N PRO A 8 -26.77 12.10 -7.05
CA PRO A 8 -25.73 11.31 -6.43
C PRO A 8 -24.41 11.95 -6.85
N GLY A 9 -23.84 12.76 -5.95
CA GLY A 9 -22.45 13.16 -6.07
C GLY A 9 -21.65 11.87 -6.09
N SER A 10 -21.07 11.53 -7.25
CA SER A 10 -19.90 10.68 -7.28
C SER A 10 -18.89 11.34 -6.36
N ALA A 11 -18.85 10.86 -5.11
CA ALA A 11 -17.74 11.15 -4.23
C ALA A 11 -16.51 10.65 -4.98
N ARG A 12 -15.79 11.55 -5.64
CA ARG A 12 -14.41 11.31 -6.00
C ARG A 12 -13.72 11.09 -4.66
N SER A 13 -13.56 9.83 -4.28
CA SER A 13 -12.69 9.46 -3.17
C SER A 13 -11.29 9.83 -3.62
N THR A 14 -10.89 11.07 -3.35
CA THR A 14 -9.51 11.50 -3.55
C THR A 14 -8.70 10.80 -2.48
N VAL A 15 -7.88 9.84 -2.91
CA VAL A 15 -6.95 9.13 -2.05
C VAL A 15 -5.77 10.08 -1.79
N GLU A 16 -5.87 10.89 -0.74
CA GLU A 16 -4.80 11.80 -0.31
C GLU A 16 -4.13 11.27 0.96
N GLY A 17 -2.79 11.30 0.98
CA GLY A 17 -1.98 10.84 2.11
C GLY A 17 -1.98 9.32 2.34
N PHE A 18 -2.60 8.53 1.48
CA PHE A 18 -2.58 7.07 1.60
C PHE A 18 -1.34 6.48 0.92
N GLY A 19 -0.66 5.59 1.63
CA GLY A 19 0.50 4.88 1.10
C GLY A 19 0.92 3.73 1.98
N VAL A 20 2.14 3.28 1.77
CA VAL A 20 2.79 2.27 2.58
C VAL A 20 4.24 2.65 2.79
N ASP A 21 4.71 2.49 4.02
CA ASP A 21 6.13 2.46 4.32
C ASP A 21 6.61 1.00 4.28
N ILE A 22 7.45 0.71 3.28
CA ILE A 22 8.03 -0.62 3.05
C ILE A 22 9.48 -0.59 3.50
N HIS A 23 9.80 -1.33 4.57
CA HIS A 23 11.18 -1.45 5.01
C HIS A 23 11.78 -2.73 4.44
N LEU A 24 12.82 -2.57 3.63
CA LEU A 24 13.59 -3.68 3.10
C LEU A 24 14.73 -4.07 4.06
N VAL A 25 15.28 -5.28 3.89
CA VAL A 25 16.55 -5.65 4.53
C VAL A 25 17.67 -4.71 4.04
N ALA A 26 18.66 -4.42 4.89
CA ALA A 26 19.82 -3.61 4.51
C ALA A 26 20.53 -4.21 3.28
N ASP A 27 20.95 -3.35 2.35
CA ASP A 27 21.57 -3.74 1.08
C ASP A 27 20.73 -4.69 0.21
N ALA A 28 19.42 -4.77 0.44
CA ALA A 28 18.52 -5.57 -0.38
C ALA A 28 18.63 -5.14 -1.85
N ARG A 29 18.98 -6.12 -2.69
CA ARG A 29 18.94 -6.01 -4.15
C ARG A 29 18.05 -7.11 -4.65
N VAL A 30 16.91 -6.74 -5.22
CA VAL A 30 15.92 -7.70 -5.65
C VAL A 30 15.36 -7.33 -7.02
N LYS A 31 15.10 -8.36 -7.82
CA LYS A 31 14.43 -8.23 -9.10
C LYS A 31 13.31 -9.24 -9.18
N ASN A 32 12.14 -8.81 -9.63
CA ASN A 32 10.95 -9.64 -9.85
C ASN A 32 10.63 -10.57 -8.69
N ARG A 33 10.47 -10.01 -7.48
CA ARG A 33 10.11 -10.78 -6.28
C ARG A 33 8.80 -10.29 -5.71
N THR A 34 7.95 -11.25 -5.36
CA THR A 34 6.68 -11.00 -4.69
C THR A 34 6.75 -11.51 -3.26
N VAL A 35 6.28 -10.70 -2.31
CA VAL A 35 6.12 -11.04 -0.90
C VAL A 35 4.64 -10.94 -0.56
N SER A 36 4.09 -12.03 -0.06
CA SER A 36 2.71 -12.05 0.44
C SER A 36 2.65 -11.40 1.80
N LEU A 37 1.51 -10.78 2.09
CA LEU A 37 1.21 -10.14 3.35
C LEU A 37 -0.03 -10.79 3.94
N THR A 38 0.09 -11.26 5.17
CA THR A 38 -1.02 -11.88 5.90
C THR A 38 -1.51 -10.97 7.02
N PRO A 39 -2.81 -11.00 7.33
CA PRO A 39 -3.37 -10.23 8.42
C PRO A 39 -2.91 -10.82 9.74
N ARG A 40 -2.36 -9.96 10.60
CA ARG A 40 -2.02 -10.29 11.98
C ARG A 40 -2.54 -9.19 12.89
N GLU A 41 -3.54 -9.54 13.69
CA GLU A 41 -4.26 -8.60 14.55
C GLU A 41 -4.90 -7.46 13.73
N ALA A 42 -4.38 -6.24 13.83
CA ALA A 42 -4.89 -5.05 13.13
C ALA A 42 -3.97 -4.55 12.00
N ARG A 43 -3.02 -5.37 11.54
CA ARG A 43 -2.02 -5.00 10.52
C ARG A 43 -1.70 -6.14 9.57
N LEU A 44 -1.23 -5.80 8.38
CA LEU A 44 -0.59 -6.75 7.50
C LEU A 44 0.88 -6.95 7.89
N MET A 45 1.32 -8.20 7.87
CA MET A 45 2.72 -8.58 8.07
C MET A 45 3.24 -9.41 6.89
N PRO A 46 4.50 -9.21 6.48
CA PRO A 46 5.10 -10.04 5.45
C PRO A 46 5.20 -11.49 5.91
N THR A 47 4.82 -12.42 5.04
CA THR A 47 4.93 -13.87 5.30
C THR A 47 6.39 -14.33 5.32
N GLU A 48 7.26 -13.62 4.60
CA GLU A 48 8.70 -13.85 4.54
C GLU A 48 9.44 -12.56 4.89
N SER A 49 10.19 -12.57 5.99
CA SER A 49 10.98 -11.42 6.44
C SER A 49 12.37 -11.32 5.79
N SER A 50 12.72 -12.25 4.90
CA SER A 50 14.01 -12.28 4.20
C SER A 50 14.22 -11.09 3.27
N LEU A 51 13.16 -10.35 2.93
CA LEU A 51 13.20 -9.21 2.02
C LEU A 51 12.51 -7.98 2.58
N VAL A 52 11.28 -8.13 3.07
CA VAL A 52 10.51 -7.04 3.69
C VAL A 52 10.53 -7.26 5.20
N THR A 53 11.21 -6.37 5.93
CA THR A 53 11.34 -6.47 7.39
C THR A 53 10.14 -5.86 8.10
N ARG A 54 9.51 -4.85 7.49
CA ARG A 54 8.35 -4.18 8.05
C ARG A 54 7.43 -3.65 6.96
N TRP A 55 6.14 -3.75 7.25
CA TRP A 55 5.06 -3.22 6.44
C TRP A 55 4.19 -2.31 7.30
N VAL A 56 4.02 -1.05 6.90
CA VAL A 56 3.20 -0.08 7.65
C VAL A 56 2.31 0.68 6.68
N GLY A 57 0.99 0.52 6.80
CA GLY A 57 0.05 1.38 6.09
C GLY A 57 0.17 2.82 6.60
N ASN A 58 0.19 3.78 5.69
CA ASN A 58 0.31 5.20 5.99
C ASN A 58 -0.95 5.92 5.50
N ILE A 59 -1.56 6.73 6.36
CA ILE A 59 -2.76 7.54 6.05
C ILE A 59 -2.47 9.05 6.13
N GLY A 60 -1.20 9.43 6.02
CA GLY A 60 -0.70 10.80 5.96
C GLY A 60 -0.55 11.43 7.34
N SER A 61 -1.60 11.35 8.17
CA SER A 61 -1.61 11.84 9.55
C SER A 61 -1.15 10.80 10.59
N GLY A 62 -0.92 9.56 10.16
CA GLY A 62 -0.52 8.47 11.04
C GLY A 62 -0.38 7.14 10.31
N THR A 63 -0.19 6.07 11.09
CA THR A 63 -0.08 4.70 10.57
C THR A 63 -1.42 3.98 10.67
N GLY A 64 -1.87 3.35 9.60
CA GLY A 64 -3.12 2.60 9.55
C GLY A 64 -3.60 2.34 8.13
N TYR A 65 -4.88 2.02 8.00
CA TYR A 65 -5.55 1.86 6.72
C TYR A 65 -6.71 2.84 6.62
N GLN A 66 -6.92 3.43 5.44
CA GLN A 66 -8.06 4.31 5.21
C GLN A 66 -9.37 3.50 5.30
N SER A 67 -10.34 4.06 6.01
CA SER A 67 -11.71 3.54 6.10
C SER A 67 -12.67 4.55 5.47
N PRO A 68 -13.59 4.13 4.58
CA PRO A 68 -13.75 2.79 3.99
C PRO A 68 -12.73 2.51 2.87
N PRO A 69 -12.38 1.24 2.57
CA PRO A 69 -12.99 -0.01 3.07
C PRO A 69 -12.42 -0.55 4.39
N GLY A 70 -11.38 0.05 4.97
CA GLY A 70 -10.82 -0.34 6.27
C GLY A 70 -9.57 -1.21 6.15
N VAL A 71 -9.40 -2.18 7.04
CA VAL A 71 -8.19 -3.03 7.09
C VAL A 71 -8.28 -4.13 6.02
N PRO A 72 -7.27 -4.30 5.15
CA PRO A 72 -7.24 -5.40 4.18
C PRO A 72 -7.19 -6.75 4.87
N VAL A 73 -7.86 -7.74 4.29
CA VAL A 73 -7.77 -9.14 4.75
C VAL A 73 -6.54 -9.83 4.19
N GLU A 74 -6.03 -9.39 3.04
CA GLU A 74 -4.81 -9.93 2.43
C GLU A 74 -4.09 -8.83 1.66
N GLY A 75 -2.79 -9.03 1.43
CA GLY A 75 -2.03 -8.18 0.54
C GLY A 75 -0.86 -8.89 -0.11
N SER A 76 -0.31 -8.27 -1.14
CA SER A 76 0.95 -8.68 -1.74
C SER A 76 1.71 -7.46 -2.22
N VAL A 77 3.03 -7.53 -2.18
CA VAL A 77 3.92 -6.54 -2.79
C VAL A 77 4.83 -7.25 -3.77
N THR A 78 4.88 -6.72 -4.99
CA THR A 78 5.79 -7.17 -6.03
C THR A 78 6.80 -6.07 -6.30
N LEU A 79 8.06 -6.35 -5.95
CA LEU A 79 9.21 -5.51 -6.26
C LEU A 79 9.76 -5.96 -7.61
N LYS A 80 9.58 -5.12 -8.64
CA LYS A 80 10.11 -5.36 -9.99
C LYS A 80 11.63 -5.16 -9.99
N ASP A 81 12.08 -4.05 -9.41
CA ASP A 81 13.48 -3.74 -9.16
C ASP A 81 13.55 -2.98 -7.84
N ALA A 82 14.40 -3.39 -6.92
CA ALA A 82 14.69 -2.58 -5.73
C ALA A 82 16.15 -2.71 -5.33
N THR A 83 16.72 -1.56 -4.98
CA THR A 83 18.09 -1.33 -4.55
C THR A 83 18.09 -0.40 -3.34
N ALA A 84 19.27 -0.12 -2.78
CA ALA A 84 19.41 0.87 -1.71
C ALA A 84 18.97 2.30 -2.11
N TYR A 85 18.83 2.59 -3.41
CA TYR A 85 18.56 3.94 -3.91
C TYR A 85 17.30 4.05 -4.77
N ALA A 86 16.70 2.95 -5.19
CA ALA A 86 15.53 2.98 -6.05
C ALA A 86 14.67 1.76 -5.80
N ALA A 87 13.35 1.93 -5.94
CA ALA A 87 12.40 0.84 -5.85
C ALA A 87 11.23 1.07 -6.81
N GLN A 88 10.98 0.08 -7.66
CA GLN A 88 9.83 0.02 -8.55
C GLN A 88 9.02 -1.23 -8.24
N GLY A 89 7.70 -1.09 -8.22
CA GLY A 89 6.83 -2.21 -7.97
C GLY A 89 5.37 -1.87 -7.98
N HIS A 90 4.60 -2.80 -7.45
CA HIS A 90 3.21 -2.59 -7.14
C HIS A 90 2.83 -3.38 -5.90
N LEU A 91 1.82 -2.91 -5.20
CA LEU A 91 1.15 -3.63 -4.13
C LEU A 91 -0.31 -3.86 -4.51
N VAL A 92 -0.86 -4.94 -4.00
CA VAL A 92 -2.27 -5.29 -4.10
C VAL A 92 -2.79 -5.54 -2.70
N TYR A 93 -3.91 -4.91 -2.36
CA TYR A 93 -4.71 -5.20 -1.17
C TYR A 93 -6.04 -5.80 -1.57
N CYS A 94 -6.45 -6.84 -0.84
CA CYS A 94 -7.76 -7.46 -0.94
C CYS A 94 -8.53 -7.19 0.35
N TYR A 95 -9.77 -6.72 0.23
CA TYR A 95 -10.66 -6.40 1.35
C TYR A 95 -11.77 -7.45 1.49
N ALA A 96 -12.39 -7.50 2.67
CA ALA A 96 -13.40 -8.51 3.01
C ALA A 96 -14.66 -8.41 2.14
N ASP A 97 -14.97 -7.24 1.60
CA ASP A 97 -16.08 -7.00 0.67
C ASP A 97 -15.80 -7.50 -0.75
N GLY A 98 -14.61 -8.07 -0.99
CA GLY A 98 -14.14 -8.47 -2.31
C GLY A 98 -13.52 -7.33 -3.13
N GLY A 99 -13.47 -6.12 -2.56
CA GLY A 99 -12.78 -4.98 -3.15
C GLY A 99 -11.27 -5.21 -3.23
N GLY A 100 -10.66 -4.67 -4.27
CA GLY A 100 -9.21 -4.70 -4.49
C GLY A 100 -8.66 -3.30 -4.68
N LEU A 101 -7.49 -3.03 -4.10
CA LEU A 101 -6.73 -1.81 -4.35
C LEU A 101 -5.35 -2.18 -4.85
N THR A 102 -5.00 -1.68 -6.02
CA THR A 102 -3.67 -1.86 -6.62
C THR A 102 -2.98 -0.51 -6.67
N CYS A 103 -1.83 -0.40 -6.03
CA CYS A 103 -0.97 0.79 -6.13
C CYS A 103 0.34 0.42 -6.80
N THR A 104 0.71 1.15 -7.83
CA THR A 104 2.05 1.11 -8.41
C THR A 104 2.92 2.18 -7.77
N PHE A 105 4.18 1.85 -7.51
CA PHE A 105 5.16 2.82 -7.04
C PHE A 105 6.42 2.75 -7.91
N ASP A 106 6.99 3.92 -8.13
CA ASP A 106 8.26 4.11 -8.80
C ASP A 106 8.99 5.19 -8.01
N VAL A 107 9.96 4.77 -7.20
CA VAL A 107 10.76 5.62 -6.34
C VAL A 107 12.17 5.58 -6.90
N LEU A 108 12.59 6.68 -7.48
CA LEU A 108 13.98 6.93 -7.81
C LEU A 108 14.53 7.82 -6.71
N LYS A 109 15.72 7.52 -6.18
CA LYS A 109 16.47 8.54 -5.45
C LYS A 109 16.74 9.64 -6.46
N ASP A 110 16.08 10.78 -6.25
CA ASP A 110 16.42 12.02 -6.91
C ASP A 110 17.93 12.19 -6.73
N GLY A 111 18.65 12.24 -7.85
CA GLY A 111 20.10 12.33 -7.84
C GLY A 111 20.48 13.48 -6.90
N GLU A 112 21.40 13.21 -5.96
CA GLU A 112 22.12 14.29 -5.32
C GLU A 112 22.78 15.11 -6.44
N GLU A 113 22.24 16.30 -6.72
CA GLU A 113 22.93 17.38 -7.41
C GLU A 113 24.01 17.98 -6.49
#